data_AF-V7I3J5-F1
#
_entry.id   AF-V7I3J5-F1
#
_cell.length_a   1.000
_cell.length_b   1.000
_cell.length_c   1.000
_cell.angle_alpha   90.00
_cell.angle_beta   90.00
_cell.angle_gamma   90.00
#
_symmetry.space_group_name_H-M   'P 1'
#
loop_
_entity.id
_entity.type
_entity.pdbx_description
1 polymer ?
#
loop_
_entity_poly.entity_id
_entity_poly.type
_entity_poly.pdbx_seq_one_letter_code
_entity_poly.pdbx_strand_id
1 'polypeptide(L)'
;MMEEKTFSSFEVISENVIIKRIDKSLLSYGEIRIPNYLRDFFYFHEMEKHDRWDIRISYNQDDYYGVLYLDDYKKLRGKLRWGKDLTRELGNAAAKYIFDRYDGTHGEESVPLLRLKKLSRTEFIAEVLFPQEIMACRKRGPFERPDERFENDPETRLEVLKVHGLDCWICGFNYESSYGELGKGLIQVHYKGKDAESEISLTDDFIPLCGNCHAMVHMMEDSGAGIKELRDYVRFRQEIRKTKK
;
A
#
# COMPACT_ATOMS: atom_id res chain seq x y z
N MET A 1 13.85 -36.69 -12.55
CA MET A 1 12.55 -36.39 -11.94
C MET A 1 12.78 -35.37 -10.84
N MET A 2 12.76 -34.08 -11.19
CA MET A 2 12.83 -33.00 -10.22
C MET A 2 11.41 -32.56 -9.95
N GLU A 3 10.95 -32.75 -8.71
CA GLU A 3 9.68 -32.23 -8.22
C GLU A 3 9.67 -30.70 -8.37
N GLU A 4 8.81 -30.20 -9.27
CA GLU A 4 8.50 -28.78 -9.35
C GLU A 4 7.79 -28.38 -8.06
N LYS A 5 8.55 -27.68 -7.20
CA LYS A 5 8.09 -27.09 -5.95
C LYS A 5 6.83 -26.26 -6.21
N THR A 6 5.74 -26.67 -5.58
CA THR A 6 4.45 -25.97 -5.56
C THR A 6 4.64 -24.48 -5.23
N PHE A 7 4.45 -23.61 -6.22
CA PHE A 7 4.40 -22.15 -6.02
C PHE A 7 3.24 -21.81 -5.09
N SER A 8 3.52 -21.37 -3.86
CA SER A 8 2.46 -20.87 -2.97
C SER A 8 1.82 -19.66 -3.62
N SER A 9 0.48 -19.64 -3.73
CA SER A 9 -0.22 -18.48 -4.29
C SER A 9 -0.12 -17.23 -3.39
N PHE A 10 0.47 -17.35 -2.20
CA PHE A 10 0.69 -16.25 -1.29
C PHE A 10 2.18 -16.02 -1.03
N GLU A 11 2.50 -14.76 -0.76
CA GLU A 11 3.78 -14.27 -0.30
C GLU A 11 3.55 -13.40 0.95
N VAL A 12 4.33 -13.62 2.00
CA VAL A 12 4.29 -12.81 3.23
C VAL A 12 5.39 -11.77 3.12
N ILE A 13 5.02 -10.49 3.21
CA ILE A 13 5.96 -9.38 3.07
C ILE A 13 6.36 -8.87 4.45
N SER A 14 5.39 -8.74 5.34
CA SER A 14 5.59 -8.32 6.72
C SER A 14 4.53 -8.95 7.63
N GLU A 15 4.57 -8.62 8.92
CA GLU A 15 3.57 -9.04 9.90
C GLU A 15 2.15 -8.54 9.62
N ASN A 16 2.02 -7.47 8.82
CA ASN A 16 0.75 -6.83 8.48
C ASN A 16 0.47 -6.78 6.97
N VAL A 17 1.36 -7.26 6.10
CA VAL A 17 1.15 -7.28 4.65
C VAL A 17 1.36 -8.68 4.07
N ILE A 18 0.35 -9.14 3.34
CA ILE A 18 0.45 -10.34 2.50
C ILE A 18 0.07 -10.00 1.06
N ILE A 19 0.56 -10.83 0.16
CA ILE A 19 0.21 -10.81 -1.26
C ILE A 19 -0.44 -12.12 -1.60
N LYS A 20 -1.52 -12.06 -2.36
CA LYS A 20 -2.18 -13.21 -2.96
C LYS A 20 -2.21 -13.03 -4.48
N ARG A 21 -1.69 -14.00 -5.23
CA ARG A 21 -1.93 -14.06 -6.67
C ARG A 21 -3.43 -14.15 -6.94
N ILE A 22 -3.96 -13.25 -7.77
CA ILE A 22 -5.36 -13.32 -8.19
C ILE A 22 -5.52 -14.55 -9.07
N ASP A 23 -6.51 -15.37 -8.76
CA ASP A 23 -6.82 -16.58 -9.51
C ASP A 23 -8.30 -16.61 -9.91
N LYS A 24 -8.65 -17.54 -10.79
CA LYS A 24 -10.02 -17.70 -11.28
C LYS A 24 -11.00 -17.99 -10.13
N SER A 25 -10.58 -18.71 -9.09
CA SER A 25 -11.46 -19.07 -7.98
C SER A 25 -11.83 -17.86 -7.14
N LEU A 26 -10.86 -16.96 -6.89
CA LEU A 26 -11.06 -15.69 -6.19
C LEU A 26 -12.11 -14.84 -6.92
N LEU A 27 -11.96 -14.67 -8.23
CA LEU A 27 -12.87 -13.87 -9.05
C LEU A 27 -14.24 -14.53 -9.29
N SER A 28 -14.33 -15.86 -9.21
CA SER A 28 -15.59 -16.59 -9.44
C SER A 28 -16.43 -16.73 -8.18
N TYR A 29 -15.79 -16.87 -7.01
CA TYR A 29 -16.47 -17.24 -5.77
C TYR A 29 -16.38 -16.16 -4.68
N GLY A 30 -15.51 -15.15 -4.83
CA GLY A 30 -15.29 -14.13 -3.80
C GLY A 30 -14.74 -14.70 -2.50
N GLU A 31 -13.94 -15.77 -2.60
CA GLU A 31 -13.31 -16.41 -1.46
C GLU A 31 -11.82 -16.66 -1.67
N ILE A 32 -11.07 -16.54 -0.57
CA ILE A 32 -9.66 -16.89 -0.47
C ILE A 32 -9.55 -18.00 0.57
N ARG A 33 -8.95 -19.12 0.17
CA ARG A 33 -8.57 -20.17 1.10
C ARG A 33 -7.20 -19.88 1.68
N ILE A 34 -7.12 -19.76 3.00
CA ILE A 34 -5.92 -19.33 3.72
C ILE A 34 -5.11 -20.57 4.12
N PRO A 35 -3.84 -20.70 3.69
CA PRO A 35 -2.94 -21.76 4.11
C PRO A 35 -2.60 -21.66 5.60
N ASN A 36 -2.29 -22.81 6.22
CA ASN A 36 -2.03 -22.90 7.66
C ASN A 36 -0.85 -22.03 8.14
N TYR A 37 0.14 -21.75 7.29
CA TYR A 37 1.27 -20.90 7.67
C TYR A 37 0.89 -19.41 7.83
N LEU A 38 -0.27 -18.99 7.31
CA LEU A 38 -0.83 -17.64 7.52
C LEU A 38 -1.77 -17.57 8.73
N ARG A 39 -1.90 -18.64 9.52
CA ARG A 39 -2.83 -18.68 10.66
C ARG A 39 -2.62 -17.54 11.65
N ASP A 40 -1.36 -17.15 11.88
CA ASP A 40 -1.00 -16.13 12.86
C ASP A 40 -1.29 -14.73 12.34
N PHE A 41 -1.14 -14.52 11.03
CA PHE A 41 -1.55 -13.28 10.36
C PHE A 41 -3.05 -12.99 10.58
N PHE A 42 -3.90 -14.02 10.58
CA PHE A 42 -5.35 -13.89 10.76
C PHE A 42 -5.85 -14.21 12.18
N TYR A 43 -4.97 -14.40 13.16
CA TYR A 43 -5.32 -14.78 14.55
C TYR A 43 -6.23 -16.00 14.66
N PHE A 44 -6.08 -16.99 13.78
CA PHE A 44 -6.92 -18.19 13.78
C PHE A 44 -6.79 -19.05 15.04
N HIS A 45 -5.72 -18.86 15.82
CA HIS A 45 -5.55 -19.51 17.11
C HIS A 45 -6.51 -18.98 18.19
N GLU A 46 -7.07 -17.77 18.02
CA GLU A 46 -8.05 -17.18 18.94
C GLU A 46 -9.50 -17.58 18.59
N MET A 47 -9.74 -18.19 17.44
CA MET A 47 -11.08 -18.56 16.99
C MET A 47 -11.55 -19.87 17.63
N GLU A 48 -12.80 -19.91 18.07
CA GLU A 48 -13.48 -21.13 18.51
C GLU A 48 -14.07 -21.91 17.33
N LYS A 49 -14.51 -23.15 17.63
CA LYS A 49 -15.11 -24.02 16.62
C LYS A 49 -16.44 -23.42 16.14
N HIS A 50 -16.53 -23.13 14.84
CA HIS A 50 -17.64 -22.45 14.14
C HIS A 50 -17.68 -20.92 14.28
N ASP A 51 -16.64 -20.30 14.83
CA ASP A 51 -16.54 -18.85 14.86
C ASP A 51 -16.52 -18.25 13.46
N ARG A 52 -17.12 -17.06 13.38
CA ARG A 52 -17.14 -16.20 12.21
C ARG A 52 -16.87 -14.78 12.65
N TRP A 53 -15.85 -14.17 12.08
CA TRP A 53 -15.53 -12.77 12.32
C TRP A 53 -15.91 -11.96 11.10
N ASP A 54 -16.81 -11.00 11.29
CA ASP A 54 -17.11 -10.03 10.26
C ASP A 54 -15.89 -9.12 10.06
N ILE A 55 -15.56 -8.89 8.80
CA ILE A 55 -14.41 -8.08 8.40
C ILE A 55 -14.84 -6.97 7.45
N ARG A 56 -14.08 -5.88 7.49
CA ARG A 56 -14.16 -4.78 6.55
C ARG A 56 -12.92 -4.75 5.68
N ILE A 57 -13.11 -4.65 4.38
CA ILE A 57 -12.07 -4.57 3.38
C ILE A 57 -12.28 -3.26 2.60
N SER A 58 -11.37 -2.31 2.76
CA SER A 58 -11.39 -1.07 2.00
C SER A 58 -10.66 -1.27 0.66
N TYR A 59 -11.31 -0.93 -0.46
CA TYR A 59 -10.76 -1.03 -1.81
C TYR A 59 -11.26 0.15 -2.64
N ASN A 60 -10.36 0.85 -3.35
CA ASN A 60 -10.69 2.05 -4.14
C ASN A 60 -11.55 3.09 -3.39
N GLN A 61 -11.21 3.39 -2.13
CA GLN A 61 -11.94 4.31 -1.24
C GLN A 61 -13.35 3.84 -0.81
N ASP A 62 -13.82 2.67 -1.26
CA ASP A 62 -15.07 2.07 -0.85
C ASP A 62 -14.85 0.93 0.17
N ASP A 63 -15.80 0.76 1.08
CA ASP A 63 -15.79 -0.29 2.10
C ASP A 63 -16.65 -1.49 1.69
N TYR A 64 -16.05 -2.67 1.75
CA TYR A 64 -16.70 -3.94 1.47
C TYR A 64 -16.69 -4.84 2.69
N TYR A 65 -17.75 -5.59 2.88
CA TYR A 65 -17.89 -6.49 4.02
C TYR A 65 -17.66 -7.94 3.63
N GLY A 66 -17.04 -8.66 4.56
CA GLY A 66 -16.72 -10.07 4.42
C GLY A 66 -16.72 -10.80 5.74
N VAL A 67 -16.33 -12.06 5.71
CA VAL A 67 -16.27 -12.95 6.86
C VAL A 67 -14.98 -13.77 6.82
N LEU A 68 -14.29 -13.82 7.95
CA LEU A 68 -13.24 -14.79 8.25
C LEU A 68 -13.81 -15.93 9.08
N TYR A 69 -13.51 -17.17 8.71
CA TYR A 69 -13.93 -18.36 9.45
C TYR A 69 -13.00 -19.54 9.19
N LEU A 70 -13.01 -20.51 10.11
CA LEU A 70 -12.28 -21.76 9.95
C LEU A 70 -13.12 -22.80 9.19
N ASP A 71 -12.58 -23.33 8.08
CA ASP A 71 -13.21 -24.41 7.33
C ASP A 71 -12.75 -25.79 7.83
N ASP A 72 -11.55 -25.88 8.40
CA ASP A 72 -11.04 -27.03 9.15
C ASP A 72 -10.42 -26.55 10.47
N TYR A 73 -11.21 -26.62 11.55
CA TYR A 73 -10.79 -26.23 12.90
C TYR A 73 -9.58 -27.03 13.39
N LYS A 74 -9.50 -28.34 13.09
CA LYS A 74 -8.39 -29.20 13.58
C LYS A 74 -7.06 -28.81 12.94
N LYS A 75 -7.10 -28.33 11.70
CA LYS A 75 -5.91 -27.91 10.96
C LYS A 75 -5.66 -26.41 11.03
N LEU A 76 -6.52 -25.64 11.71
CA LEU A 76 -6.53 -24.17 11.70
C LEU A 76 -6.48 -23.59 10.29
N ARG A 77 -7.18 -24.25 9.36
CA ARG A 77 -7.34 -23.76 8.00
C ARG A 77 -8.56 -22.87 7.95
N GLY A 78 -8.37 -21.68 7.38
CA GLY A 78 -9.45 -20.69 7.29
C GLY A 78 -9.74 -20.24 5.88
N LYS A 79 -10.84 -19.50 5.80
CA LYS A 79 -11.32 -18.86 4.58
C LYS A 79 -11.67 -17.42 4.88
N LEU A 80 -11.35 -16.57 3.94
CA LEU A 80 -11.78 -15.18 3.87
C LEU A 80 -12.76 -15.09 2.71
N ARG A 81 -13.98 -14.64 2.96
CA ARG A 81 -15.03 -14.49 1.94
C ARG A 81 -15.60 -13.08 1.98
N TRP A 82 -15.93 -12.51 0.83
CA TRP A 82 -16.57 -11.19 0.74
C TRP A 82 -17.82 -11.18 -0.14
N GLY A 83 -18.53 -10.05 -0.14
CA GLY A 83 -19.75 -9.85 -0.92
C GLY A 83 -19.54 -9.78 -2.44
N LYS A 84 -20.60 -9.92 -3.23
CA LYS A 84 -20.49 -9.93 -4.70
C LYS A 84 -19.95 -8.62 -5.28
N ASP A 85 -20.12 -7.50 -4.58
CA ASP A 85 -19.68 -6.18 -5.05
C ASP A 85 -18.16 -6.10 -5.15
N LEU A 86 -17.42 -6.49 -4.11
CA LEU A 86 -15.95 -6.53 -4.19
C LEU A 86 -15.47 -7.55 -5.24
N THR A 87 -16.15 -8.69 -5.38
CA THR A 87 -15.84 -9.65 -6.46
C THR A 87 -16.03 -9.05 -7.84
N ARG A 88 -17.08 -8.23 -8.03
CA ARG A 88 -17.32 -7.52 -9.30
C ARG A 88 -16.23 -6.51 -9.57
N GLU A 89 -15.82 -5.71 -8.59
CA GLU A 89 -14.77 -4.71 -8.79
C GLU A 89 -13.40 -5.34 -9.07
N LEU A 90 -13.02 -6.37 -8.30
CA LEU A 90 -11.82 -7.15 -8.58
C LEU A 90 -11.91 -7.84 -9.96
N GLY A 91 -13.11 -8.28 -10.36
CA GLY A 91 -13.39 -8.81 -11.69
C GLY A 91 -13.15 -7.76 -12.77
N ASN A 92 -13.70 -6.56 -12.65
CA ASN A 92 -13.52 -5.46 -13.59
C ASN A 92 -12.03 -5.11 -13.77
N ALA A 93 -11.26 -5.14 -12.68
CA ALA A 93 -9.82 -4.87 -12.72
C ALA A 93 -9.01 -6.01 -13.35
N ALA A 94 -9.23 -7.25 -12.90
CA ALA A 94 -8.31 -8.36 -13.15
C ALA A 94 -8.80 -9.41 -14.17
N ALA A 95 -10.09 -9.45 -14.52
CA ALA A 95 -10.66 -10.52 -15.35
C ALA A 95 -9.97 -10.66 -16.70
N LYS A 96 -9.63 -9.54 -17.37
CA LYS A 96 -8.91 -9.55 -18.65
C LYS A 96 -7.61 -10.35 -18.58
N TYR A 97 -6.84 -10.22 -17.50
CA TYR A 97 -5.57 -10.93 -17.32
C TYR A 97 -5.76 -12.42 -16.99
N ILE A 98 -6.91 -12.81 -16.45
CA ILE A 98 -7.19 -14.18 -16.00
C ILE A 98 -7.86 -15.00 -17.10
N PHE A 99 -8.80 -14.40 -17.82
CA PHE A 99 -9.68 -15.08 -18.78
C PHE A 99 -9.24 -14.95 -20.25
N ASP A 100 -8.48 -13.90 -20.64
CA ASP A 100 -7.94 -13.77 -22.02
C ASP A 100 -6.68 -14.64 -22.27
N ARG A 101 -6.30 -15.52 -21.34
CA ARG A 101 -5.17 -16.47 -21.48
C ARG A 101 -5.34 -17.52 -22.60
N TYR A 102 -6.27 -17.34 -23.52
CA TYR A 102 -6.50 -18.22 -24.67
C TYR A 102 -5.58 -17.95 -25.87
N ASP A 103 -4.83 -16.84 -25.88
CA ASP A 103 -3.96 -16.48 -27.02
C ASP A 103 -2.50 -16.93 -26.89
N GLY A 104 -2.11 -17.47 -25.73
CA GLY A 104 -0.76 -17.99 -25.49
C GLY A 104 0.36 -16.94 -25.46
N THR A 105 0.03 -15.64 -25.38
CA THR A 105 1.04 -14.55 -25.46
C THR A 105 1.56 -14.08 -24.09
N HIS A 106 0.98 -14.56 -22.99
CA HIS A 106 1.23 -14.02 -21.66
C HIS A 106 1.71 -15.12 -20.67
N GLY A 107 3.00 -15.05 -20.30
CA GLY A 107 3.63 -15.95 -19.33
C GLY A 107 3.16 -15.74 -17.89
N GLU A 108 3.52 -16.64 -16.96
CA GLU A 108 3.08 -16.65 -15.55
C GLU A 108 3.33 -15.36 -14.75
N GLU A 109 4.15 -14.44 -15.27
CA GLU A 109 4.49 -13.14 -14.69
C GLU A 109 3.47 -12.03 -15.02
N SER A 110 2.46 -12.33 -15.84
CA SER A 110 1.46 -11.35 -16.32
C SER A 110 0.16 -11.32 -15.50
N VAL A 111 0.13 -11.92 -14.32
CA VAL A 111 -1.09 -12.01 -13.50
C VAL A 111 -1.07 -10.94 -12.40
N PRO A 112 -2.13 -10.14 -12.25
CA PRO A 112 -2.21 -9.17 -11.16
C PRO A 112 -2.20 -9.85 -9.79
N LEU A 113 -1.61 -9.17 -8.82
CA LEU A 113 -1.51 -9.60 -7.44
C LEU A 113 -2.49 -8.78 -6.59
N LEU A 114 -3.05 -9.41 -5.57
CA LEU A 114 -3.88 -8.76 -4.55
C LEU A 114 -3.03 -8.57 -3.30
N ARG A 115 -2.71 -7.32 -2.99
CA ARG A 115 -2.09 -6.95 -1.71
C ARG A 115 -3.18 -6.78 -0.66
N LEU A 116 -2.99 -7.40 0.49
CA LEU A 116 -3.83 -7.22 1.66
C LEU A 116 -2.98 -6.68 2.81
N LYS A 117 -3.21 -5.42 3.16
CA LYS A 117 -2.63 -4.77 4.34
C LYS A 117 -3.63 -4.84 5.49
N LYS A 118 -3.20 -5.39 6.60
CA LYS A 118 -3.98 -5.55 7.82
C LYS A 118 -3.81 -4.31 8.70
N LEU A 119 -4.92 -3.65 9.03
CA LEU A 119 -4.93 -2.51 9.96
C LEU A 119 -5.25 -2.96 11.38
N SER A 120 -6.19 -3.89 11.51
CA SER A 120 -6.60 -4.48 12.78
C SER A 120 -7.00 -5.94 12.58
N ARG A 121 -7.56 -6.59 13.61
CA ARG A 121 -8.02 -7.99 13.49
C ARG A 121 -9.12 -8.18 12.45
N THR A 122 -9.95 -7.17 12.24
CA THR A 122 -11.15 -7.24 11.40
C THR A 122 -11.13 -6.25 10.24
N GLU A 123 -10.09 -5.44 10.10
CA GLU A 123 -10.01 -4.41 9.06
C GLU A 123 -8.77 -4.58 8.19
N PHE A 124 -9.01 -4.56 6.88
CA PHE A 124 -8.01 -4.76 5.84
C PHE A 124 -8.14 -3.68 4.77
N ILE A 125 -7.02 -3.31 4.17
CA ILE A 125 -6.95 -2.55 2.93
C ILE A 125 -6.54 -3.53 1.83
N ALA A 126 -7.29 -3.56 0.75
CA ALA A 126 -6.98 -4.34 -0.44
C ALA A 126 -6.48 -3.43 -1.56
N GLU A 127 -5.49 -3.89 -2.31
CA GLU A 127 -5.00 -3.23 -3.51
C GLU A 127 -4.68 -4.26 -4.58
N VAL A 128 -5.01 -3.94 -5.84
CA VAL A 128 -4.65 -4.77 -6.98
C VAL A 128 -3.40 -4.18 -7.62
N LEU A 129 -2.38 -5.02 -7.77
CA LEU A 129 -1.11 -4.66 -8.38
C LEU A 129 -0.99 -5.36 -9.71
N PHE A 130 -0.94 -4.57 -10.76
CA PHE A 130 -0.91 -5.01 -12.14
C PHE A 130 0.49 -5.45 -12.57
N PRO A 131 0.62 -6.29 -13.61
CA PRO A 131 1.91 -6.79 -14.07
C PRO A 131 2.95 -5.71 -14.37
N GLN A 132 2.52 -4.57 -14.91
CA GLN A 132 3.40 -3.43 -15.19
C GLN A 132 4.00 -2.87 -13.89
N GLU A 133 3.19 -2.77 -12.83
CA GLU A 133 3.62 -2.33 -11.50
C GLU A 133 4.52 -3.39 -10.85
N ILE A 134 4.20 -4.67 -10.99
CA ILE A 134 5.00 -5.79 -10.47
C ILE A 134 6.37 -5.87 -11.15
N MET A 135 6.44 -5.72 -12.48
CA MET A 135 7.69 -5.70 -13.24
C MET A 135 8.55 -4.48 -12.86
N ALA A 136 7.91 -3.33 -12.62
CA ALA A 136 8.59 -2.16 -12.06
C ALA A 136 9.09 -2.40 -10.62
N CYS A 137 8.35 -3.16 -9.80
CA CYS A 137 8.68 -3.50 -8.42
C CYS A 137 9.79 -4.55 -8.29
N ARG A 138 9.80 -5.62 -9.10
CA ARG A 138 10.82 -6.68 -9.06
C ARG A 138 12.23 -6.17 -9.34
N LYS A 139 12.37 -5.08 -10.10
CA LYS A 139 13.65 -4.40 -10.29
C LYS A 139 14.12 -3.60 -9.07
N ARG A 140 13.26 -3.35 -8.07
CA ARG A 140 13.49 -2.43 -6.93
C ARG A 140 13.52 -3.10 -5.54
N GLY A 141 13.29 -4.42 -5.43
CA GLY A 141 13.25 -5.14 -4.13
C GLY A 141 11.83 -5.37 -3.60
N PRO A 142 11.64 -6.12 -2.49
CA PRO A 142 10.35 -6.69 -2.12
C PRO A 142 9.30 -5.64 -1.74
N PHE A 143 8.07 -6.06 -1.96
CA PHE A 143 6.75 -5.40 -2.03
C PHE A 143 6.31 -4.55 -0.82
N GLU A 144 7.19 -3.73 -0.27
CA GLU A 144 6.77 -2.55 0.49
C GLU A 144 6.34 -1.48 -0.51
N ARG A 145 5.27 -0.75 -0.18
CA ARG A 145 4.93 0.46 -0.93
C ARG A 145 6.20 1.36 -0.88
N PRO A 146 6.78 1.80 -2.02
CA PRO A 146 8.07 2.51 -2.03
C PRO A 146 8.08 3.70 -1.05
N ASP A 147 6.95 4.38 -0.92
CA ASP A 147 6.67 5.47 0.02
C ASP A 147 6.99 5.11 1.49
N GLU A 148 6.38 4.06 2.08
CA GLU A 148 6.53 3.80 3.51
C GLU A 148 7.96 3.39 3.93
N ARG A 149 8.71 2.73 3.05
CA ARG A 149 10.08 2.29 3.36
C ARG A 149 11.07 3.45 3.37
N PHE A 150 11.02 4.34 2.37
CA PHE A 150 11.97 5.44 2.28
C PHE A 150 11.62 6.62 3.19
N GLU A 151 10.34 6.86 3.47
CA GLU A 151 9.90 7.92 4.39
C GLU A 151 10.32 7.65 5.85
N ASN A 152 10.43 6.37 6.21
CA ASN A 152 10.77 5.93 7.57
C ASN A 152 12.22 5.47 7.73
N ASP A 153 13.00 5.38 6.66
CA ASP A 153 14.41 4.99 6.74
C ASP A 153 15.27 6.13 7.34
N PRO A 154 15.94 5.92 8.49
CA PRO A 154 16.69 6.98 9.16
C PRO A 154 17.86 7.53 8.36
N GLU A 155 18.52 6.67 7.56
CA GLU A 155 19.70 7.06 6.76
C GLU A 155 19.27 7.92 5.56
N THR A 156 18.30 7.44 4.79
CA THR A 156 17.67 8.18 3.67
C THR A 156 17.17 9.53 4.14
N ARG A 157 16.48 9.57 5.29
CA ARG A 157 15.97 10.80 5.88
C ARG A 157 17.08 11.80 6.19
N LEU A 158 18.18 11.36 6.83
CA LEU A 158 19.30 12.24 7.14
C LEU A 158 19.95 12.80 5.87
N GLU A 159 20.07 11.99 4.83
CA GLU A 159 20.66 12.42 3.55
C GLU A 159 19.76 13.42 2.82
N VAL A 160 18.45 13.17 2.74
CA VAL A 160 17.49 14.10 2.15
C VAL A 160 17.50 15.44 2.89
N LEU A 161 17.48 15.43 4.23
CA LEU A 161 17.50 16.65 5.02
C LEU A 161 18.84 17.40 4.94
N LYS A 162 19.96 16.71 4.71
CA LYS A 162 21.25 17.35 4.43
C LYS A 162 21.23 18.13 3.11
N VAL A 163 20.53 17.62 2.10
CA VAL A 163 20.47 18.26 0.79
C VAL A 163 19.40 19.36 0.73
N HIS A 164 18.20 19.10 1.23
CA HIS A 164 17.06 20.01 1.10
C HIS A 164 16.88 20.97 2.29
N GLY A 165 17.54 20.69 3.42
CA GLY A 165 17.37 21.43 4.66
C GLY A 165 16.12 21.01 5.44
N LEU A 166 15.75 21.85 6.41
CA LEU A 166 14.70 21.57 7.41
C LEU A 166 13.41 22.35 7.19
N ASP A 167 13.33 23.13 6.11
CA ASP A 167 12.16 23.92 5.78
C ASP A 167 11.15 23.08 5.00
N CYS A 168 9.88 23.17 5.36
CA CYS A 168 8.81 22.53 4.61
C CYS A 168 8.77 23.07 3.17
N TRP A 169 8.91 22.19 2.19
CA TRP A 169 8.98 22.55 0.78
C TRP A 169 7.70 23.26 0.28
N ILE A 170 6.54 22.85 0.82
CA ILE A 170 5.22 23.41 0.50
C ILE A 170 5.05 24.80 1.15
N CYS A 171 5.03 24.86 2.48
CA CYS A 171 4.57 26.05 3.20
C CYS A 171 5.70 26.90 3.80
N GLY A 172 6.96 26.47 3.68
CA GLY A 172 8.13 27.16 4.23
C GLY A 172 8.26 27.09 5.75
N PHE A 173 7.43 26.29 6.43
CA PHE A 173 7.47 26.16 7.89
C PHE A 173 8.72 25.41 8.35
N ASN A 174 9.41 25.96 9.35
CA ASN A 174 10.55 25.34 10.02
C ASN A 174 10.24 25.14 11.51
N TYR A 175 10.33 23.90 11.97
CA TYR A 175 10.07 23.56 13.38
C TYR A 175 11.11 24.12 14.33
N GLU A 176 12.41 24.05 13.98
CA GLU A 176 13.49 24.55 14.84
C GLU A 176 13.43 26.07 14.97
N SER A 177 13.17 26.80 13.89
CA SER A 177 13.00 28.26 13.93
C SER A 177 11.78 28.70 14.73
N SER A 178 10.72 27.88 14.78
CA SER A 178 9.47 28.24 15.46
C SER A 178 9.40 27.78 16.92
N TYR A 179 9.99 26.62 17.22
CA TYR A 179 9.88 25.93 18.51
C TYR A 179 11.23 25.71 19.20
N GLY A 180 12.33 26.17 18.63
CA GLY A 180 13.68 25.96 19.17
C GLY A 180 14.05 24.49 19.20
N GLU A 181 14.72 24.05 20.27
CA GLU A 181 15.19 22.66 20.40
C GLU A 181 14.07 21.62 20.36
N LEU A 182 12.87 21.96 20.84
CA LEU A 182 11.71 21.07 20.79
C LEU A 182 11.27 20.74 19.35
N GLY A 183 11.63 21.60 18.40
CA GLY A 183 11.32 21.42 16.98
C GLY A 183 12.32 20.54 16.22
N LYS A 184 13.46 20.20 16.83
CA LYS A 184 14.53 19.47 16.13
C LYS A 184 14.07 18.07 15.71
N GLY A 185 14.34 17.73 14.45
CA GLY A 185 14.06 16.41 13.89
C GLY A 185 12.57 16.13 13.62
N LEU A 186 11.66 17.09 13.76
CA LEU A 186 10.22 16.89 13.53
C LEU A 186 9.78 17.01 12.06
N ILE A 187 10.59 17.63 11.19
CA ILE A 187 10.25 17.78 9.77
C ILE A 187 10.20 16.41 9.09
N GLN A 188 9.11 16.01 8.45
CA GLN A 188 8.98 14.69 7.81
C GLN A 188 9.57 14.72 6.40
N VAL A 189 9.97 13.55 5.87
CA VAL A 189 10.44 13.41 4.48
C VAL A 189 9.38 12.63 3.73
N HIS A 190 9.00 13.11 2.55
CA HIS A 190 7.99 12.49 1.69
C HIS A 190 8.61 12.08 0.35
N TYR A 191 8.29 10.87 -0.12
CA TYR A 191 8.71 10.37 -1.42
C TYR A 191 7.66 10.71 -2.48
N LYS A 192 8.00 11.58 -3.45
CA LYS A 192 7.05 12.06 -4.45
C LYS A 192 6.88 11.13 -5.67
N GLY A 193 7.55 9.97 -5.65
CA GLY A 193 7.66 9.08 -6.80
C GLY A 193 8.81 9.46 -7.75
N LYS A 194 9.14 8.54 -8.67
CA LYS A 194 10.14 8.73 -9.74
C LYS A 194 9.49 8.73 -11.12
N ASP A 195 10.14 9.38 -12.07
CA ASP A 195 9.87 9.13 -13.49
C ASP A 195 10.33 7.70 -13.84
N ALA A 196 9.55 7.01 -14.68
CA ALA A 196 9.55 5.55 -14.81
C ALA A 196 10.92 4.89 -15.11
N GLU A 197 11.92 5.66 -15.56
CA GLU A 197 13.19 5.16 -16.10
C GLU A 197 14.46 5.64 -15.34
N SER A 198 14.37 6.46 -14.30
CA SER A 198 15.54 6.96 -13.55
C SER A 198 15.89 6.14 -12.30
N GLU A 199 17.15 6.16 -11.87
CA GLU A 199 17.55 5.77 -10.51
C GLU A 199 16.92 6.72 -9.48
N ILE A 200 16.69 6.22 -8.27
CA ILE A 200 16.11 7.03 -7.18
C ILE A 200 17.11 8.10 -6.80
N SER A 201 16.69 9.35 -6.90
CA SER A 201 17.49 10.52 -6.55
C SER A 201 17.01 11.09 -5.22
N LEU A 202 17.87 11.12 -4.22
CA LEU A 202 17.59 11.75 -2.92
C LEU A 202 17.31 13.25 -3.06
N THR A 203 17.82 13.87 -4.13
CA THR A 203 17.55 15.27 -4.46
C THR A 203 16.24 15.44 -5.20
N ASP A 204 15.95 14.53 -6.13
CA ASP A 204 14.86 14.74 -7.09
C ASP A 204 13.62 13.93 -6.82
N ASP A 205 13.59 13.00 -5.87
CA ASP A 205 12.40 12.18 -5.59
C ASP A 205 11.86 12.37 -4.17
N PHE A 206 12.54 13.16 -3.34
CA PHE A 206 12.16 13.41 -1.95
C PHE A 206 11.99 14.88 -1.64
N ILE A 207 11.09 15.20 -0.73
CA ILE A 207 10.87 16.55 -0.23
C ILE A 207 10.64 16.58 1.30
N PRO A 208 11.21 17.56 2.02
CA PRO A 208 10.89 17.78 3.44
C PRO A 208 9.51 18.46 3.58
N LEU A 209 8.65 17.93 4.43
CA LEU A 209 7.31 18.45 4.71
C LEU A 209 7.04 18.55 6.22
N CYS A 210 6.27 19.56 6.65
CA CYS A 210 5.76 19.59 8.02
C CYS A 210 4.59 18.63 8.19
N GLY A 211 4.28 18.21 9.42
CA GLY A 211 3.25 17.20 9.68
C GLY A 211 1.88 17.52 9.10
N ASN A 212 1.52 18.81 9.05
CA ASN A 212 0.26 19.24 8.44
C ASN A 212 0.27 19.11 6.91
N CYS A 213 1.35 19.54 6.26
CA CYS A 213 1.47 19.42 4.80
C CYS A 213 1.64 17.97 4.38
N HIS A 214 2.38 17.18 5.16
CA HIS A 214 2.54 15.74 4.94
C HIS A 214 1.19 15.02 4.96
N ALA A 215 0.37 15.27 5.97
CA ALA A 215 -0.98 14.70 6.04
C ALA A 215 -1.88 15.13 4.86
N MET A 216 -1.76 16.37 4.38
CA MET A 216 -2.51 16.85 3.22
C MET A 216 -2.09 16.16 1.91
N VAL A 217 -0.80 15.89 1.74
CA VAL A 217 -0.29 15.21 0.53
C VAL A 217 -0.80 13.76 0.48
N HIS A 218 -0.67 13.03 1.58
CA HIS A 218 -1.22 11.67 1.72
C HIS A 218 -2.74 11.61 1.50
N MET A 219 -3.47 12.68 1.85
CA MET A 219 -4.92 12.77 1.62
C MET A 219 -5.30 13.02 0.14
N MET A 220 -4.40 13.58 -0.67
CA MET A 220 -4.65 13.97 -2.07
C MET A 220 -4.12 12.94 -3.10
N GLU A 221 -3.90 11.69 -2.67
CA GLU A 221 -3.45 10.55 -3.50
C GLU A 221 -2.05 10.68 -4.15
N ASP A 222 -1.09 11.33 -3.47
CA ASP A 222 0.35 11.33 -3.81
C ASP A 222 0.71 11.60 -5.29
N SER A 223 -0.15 12.31 -6.02
CA SER A 223 0.16 12.68 -7.40
C SER A 223 1.15 13.84 -7.42
N GLY A 224 2.27 13.70 -8.14
CA GLY A 224 3.29 14.75 -8.26
C GLY A 224 2.75 16.09 -8.81
N ALA A 225 1.66 16.05 -9.59
CA ALA A 225 0.90 17.23 -10.01
C ALA A 225 0.16 17.89 -8.83
N GLY A 226 -0.52 17.08 -7.99
CA GLY A 226 -1.23 17.55 -6.81
C GLY A 226 -0.33 18.21 -5.76
N ILE A 227 0.91 17.73 -5.58
CA ILE A 227 1.87 18.33 -4.63
C ILE A 227 2.24 19.77 -5.03
N LYS A 228 2.46 20.03 -6.33
CA LYS A 228 2.77 21.38 -6.83
C LYS A 228 1.58 22.31 -6.70
N GLU A 229 0.39 21.84 -7.08
CA GLU A 229 -0.84 22.62 -6.94
C GLU A 229 -1.13 22.98 -5.48
N LEU A 230 -0.93 22.04 -4.56
CA LEU A 230 -1.08 22.27 -3.12
C LEU A 230 -0.12 23.35 -2.63
N ARG A 231 1.14 23.33 -3.08
CA ARG A 231 2.13 24.37 -2.75
C ARG A 231 1.69 25.75 -3.19
N ASP A 232 1.26 25.87 -4.44
CA ASP A 232 0.85 27.17 -5.00
C ASP A 232 -0.38 27.70 -4.27
N TYR A 233 -1.36 26.82 -3.98
CA TYR A 233 -2.52 27.16 -3.19
C TYR A 233 -2.18 27.64 -1.77
N VAL A 234 -1.33 26.89 -1.04
CA VAL A 234 -0.94 27.23 0.33
C VAL A 234 -0.20 28.57 0.37
N ARG A 235 0.72 28.80 -0.57
CA ARG A 235 1.48 30.06 -0.67
C ARG A 235 0.56 31.23 -0.98
N PHE A 236 -0.36 31.08 -1.92
CA PHE A 236 -1.36 32.10 -2.23
C PHE A 236 -2.20 32.46 -1.00
N ARG A 237 -2.64 31.45 -0.23
CA ARG A 237 -3.40 31.66 1.01
C ARG A 237 -2.57 32.37 2.09
N GLN A 238 -1.27 32.10 2.19
CA GLN A 238 -0.37 32.80 3.10
C GLN A 238 -0.22 34.28 2.73
N GLU A 239 -0.07 34.61 1.44
CA GLU A 239 0.05 36.00 0.97
C GLU A 239 -1.24 36.81 1.22
N ILE A 240 -2.41 36.21 1.03
CA ILE A 240 -3.69 36.85 1.41
C ILE A 240 -3.75 37.13 2.92
N ARG A 241 -3.22 36.22 3.75
CA ARG A 241 -3.20 36.43 5.21
C ARG A 241 -2.25 37.55 5.62
N LYS A 242 -1.14 37.74 4.89
CA LYS A 242 -0.18 38.83 5.15
C LYS A 242 -0.76 40.21 4.78
N THR A 243 -1.51 40.30 3.69
CA THR A 243 -2.13 41.56 3.24
C THR A 243 -3.35 41.99 4.07
N LYS A 244 -3.91 41.09 4.88
CA LYS A 244 -5.00 41.37 5.83
C LYS A 244 -4.51 41.76 7.23
N LYS A 245 -3.21 41.71 7.49
CA LYS A 245 -2.57 42.20 8.72
C LYS A 245 -2.03 43.60 8.49
#